data_AF-A0A089I0Q5-F1
#
_entry.id   AF-A0A089I0Q5-F1
#
_cell.length_a   1.000
_cell.length_b   1.000
_cell.length_c   1.000
_cell.angle_alpha   90.00
_cell.angle_beta   90.00
_cell.angle_gamma   90.00
#
_symmetry.space_group_name_H-M   'P 1'
#
loop_
_entity.id
_entity.type
_entity.pdbx_description
1 polymer ?
#
loop_
_entity_poly.entity_id
_entity_poly.type
_entity_poly.pdbx_seq_one_letter_code
_entity_poly.pdbx_strand_id
1 'polypeptide(L)'
;MMETTVCPWCHTEIVWDEEFGPEETCPHCNNELSGYRTVTLGSDDLEEDEPETEDEPESEEISDEDLWDDSDKESVVPIFNTASQFSDDYDMKRYEHSVSAILAAQLEAPECPQCHELMVLAGTQKVDSFEPSTPEALGGAVLKAPFALNLYVCPSCFHVQHNLAQEDRIQFVRNLSTSAE
;
A
#
# COMPACT_ATOMS: atom_id res chain seq x y z
N MET A 1 9.92 -35.25 -26.41
CA MET A 1 9.53 -33.83 -26.32
C MET A 1 10.02 -33.43 -24.94
N MET A 2 11.11 -32.67 -24.82
CA MET A 2 11.61 -32.26 -23.50
C MET A 2 10.58 -31.29 -22.93
N GLU A 3 9.85 -31.70 -21.90
CA GLU A 3 8.94 -30.82 -21.19
C GLU A 3 9.78 -29.77 -20.45
N THR A 4 9.90 -28.60 -21.06
CA THR A 4 10.50 -27.41 -20.45
C THR A 4 9.75 -27.10 -19.16
N THR A 5 10.33 -27.48 -18.02
CA THR A 5 9.75 -27.24 -16.70
C THR A 5 10.22 -25.89 -16.23
N VAL A 6 9.31 -24.94 -16.01
CA VAL A 6 9.66 -23.61 -15.49
C VAL A 6 9.34 -23.57 -14.00
N CYS A 7 10.29 -23.07 -13.19
CA CYS A 7 10.07 -22.93 -11.76
C CYS A 7 8.96 -21.89 -11.47
N PRO A 8 7.92 -22.22 -10.69
CA PRO A 8 6.85 -21.28 -10.35
C PRO A 8 7.28 -20.17 -9.37
N TRP A 9 8.47 -20.26 -8.77
CA TRP A 9 8.96 -19.28 -7.80
C TRP A 9 9.89 -18.24 -8.42
N CYS A 10 10.89 -18.69 -9.18
CA CYS A 10 11.88 -17.80 -9.80
C CYS A 10 11.67 -17.59 -11.30
N HIS A 11 10.70 -18.29 -11.90
CA HIS A 11 10.39 -18.27 -13.34
C HIS A 11 11.57 -18.66 -14.25
N THR A 12 12.59 -19.31 -13.70
CA THR A 12 13.72 -19.85 -14.46
C THR A 12 13.36 -21.22 -15.04
N GLU A 13 13.74 -21.44 -16.29
CA GLU A 13 13.67 -22.75 -16.95
C GLU A 13 14.60 -23.73 -16.24
N ILE A 14 14.04 -24.84 -15.76
CA ILE A 14 14.75 -25.91 -15.08
C ILE A 14 15.20 -26.91 -16.14
N VAL A 15 16.51 -27.09 -16.26
CA VAL A 15 17.13 -28.13 -17.07
C VAL A 15 17.47 -29.29 -16.14
N TRP A 16 16.76 -30.40 -16.28
CA TRP A 16 16.98 -31.60 -15.47
C TRP A 16 18.19 -32.38 -15.95
N ASP A 17 18.94 -32.96 -15.00
CA ASP A 17 20.05 -33.86 -15.29
C ASP A 17 19.51 -35.24 -15.72
N GLU A 18 20.09 -35.83 -16.77
CA GLU A 18 19.68 -37.13 -17.33
C GLU A 18 19.93 -38.31 -16.38
N GLU A 19 20.80 -38.17 -15.37
CA GLU A 19 21.14 -39.24 -14.41
C GLU A 19 20.24 -39.26 -13.16
N PHE A 20 19.72 -38.11 -12.73
CA PHE A 20 18.93 -37.97 -11.49
C PHE A 20 17.42 -37.76 -11.71
N GLY A 21 17.01 -37.31 -12.91
CA GLY A 21 15.59 -37.08 -13.22
C GLY A 21 15.02 -35.82 -12.57
N PRO A 22 13.71 -35.58 -12.69
CA PRO A 22 13.08 -34.41 -12.09
C PRO A 22 13.06 -34.53 -10.56
N GLU A 23 13.73 -33.60 -9.89
CA GLU A 23 13.74 -33.52 -8.42
C GLU A 23 12.57 -32.65 -7.90
N GLU A 24 12.14 -32.89 -6.67
CA GLU A 24 11.03 -32.16 -6.03
C GLU A 24 11.39 -30.70 -5.68
N THR A 25 12.65 -30.31 -5.82
CA THR A 25 13.19 -29.00 -5.41
C THR A 25 13.85 -28.30 -6.59
N CYS A 26 13.61 -27.00 -6.73
CA CYS A 26 14.25 -26.20 -7.78
C CYS A 26 15.75 -26.00 -7.50
N PRO A 27 16.66 -26.35 -8.42
CA PRO A 27 18.11 -26.16 -8.21
C PRO A 27 18.56 -24.69 -8.21
N HIS A 28 17.72 -23.77 -8.69
CA HIS A 28 18.07 -22.35 -8.78
C HIS A 28 17.68 -21.54 -7.53
N CYS A 29 16.56 -21.87 -6.90
CA CYS A 29 16.03 -21.12 -5.76
C CYS A 29 15.79 -21.98 -4.51
N ASN A 30 16.02 -23.29 -4.62
CA ASN A 30 15.92 -24.27 -3.53
C ASN A 30 14.54 -24.35 -2.85
N ASN A 31 13.49 -23.89 -3.53
CA ASN A 31 12.09 -24.09 -3.14
C ASN A 31 11.53 -25.38 -3.73
N GLU A 32 10.58 -25.99 -3.02
CA GLU A 32 9.83 -27.14 -3.50
C GLU A 32 8.98 -26.76 -4.72
N LEU A 33 8.99 -27.63 -5.74
CA LEU A 33 8.22 -27.48 -6.98
C LEU A 33 6.77 -27.94 -6.83
N SER A 34 6.38 -28.39 -5.63
CA SER A 34 5.00 -28.56 -5.16
C SER A 34 4.30 -27.19 -5.14
N GLY A 35 3.89 -26.71 -6.30
CA GLY A 35 3.38 -25.35 -6.48
C GLY A 35 2.34 -24.95 -5.44
N TYR A 36 2.57 -23.84 -4.73
CA TYR A 36 1.57 -23.29 -3.82
C TYR A 36 0.76 -22.18 -4.49
N ARG A 37 -0.55 -22.41 -4.67
CA ARG A 37 -1.63 -21.39 -4.55
C ARG A 37 -3.08 -21.92 -4.66
N THR A 38 -3.35 -23.17 -4.29
CA THR A 38 -4.74 -23.64 -4.09
C THR A 38 -4.80 -24.65 -2.96
N VAL A 39 -5.44 -24.28 -1.85
CA VAL A 39 -5.96 -25.25 -0.89
C VAL A 39 -7.18 -25.90 -1.55
N THR A 40 -7.15 -27.21 -1.75
CA THR A 40 -8.34 -27.93 -2.23
C THR A 40 -9.10 -28.37 -0.98
N LEU A 41 -10.05 -27.55 -0.53
CA LEU A 41 -10.95 -27.93 0.55
C LEU A 41 -11.88 -29.04 0.03
N GLY A 42 -11.80 -30.22 0.63
CA GLY A 42 -12.73 -31.32 0.35
C GLY A 42 -14.11 -31.00 0.93
N SER A 43 -15.18 -31.47 0.28
CA SER A 43 -16.55 -31.30 0.80
C SER A 43 -16.78 -31.94 2.18
N ASP A 44 -15.90 -32.86 2.60
CA ASP A 44 -15.94 -33.49 3.92
C ASP A 44 -15.39 -32.59 5.05
N ASP A 45 -14.68 -31.49 4.75
CA ASP A 45 -14.22 -30.49 5.74
C ASP A 45 -15.31 -29.45 6.11
N LEU A 46 -16.51 -29.56 5.51
CA LEU A 46 -17.62 -28.63 5.72
C LEU A 46 -18.79 -29.24 6.52
N GLU A 47 -18.69 -30.51 6.94
CA GLU A 47 -19.75 -31.23 7.65
C GLU A 47 -19.23 -31.81 8.97
N GLU A 48 -18.95 -30.96 9.97
CA GLU A 48 -19.03 -31.32 11.40
C GLU A 48 -18.76 -30.07 12.26
N ASP A 49 -19.84 -29.35 12.58
CA ASP A 49 -20.11 -28.80 13.92
C ASP A 49 -21.30 -27.82 13.80
N GLU A 50 -22.52 -28.33 13.99
CA GLU A 50 -23.62 -27.49 14.46
C GLU A 50 -23.43 -27.29 15.97
N PRO A 51 -23.05 -26.10 16.47
CA PRO A 51 -23.09 -25.86 17.90
C PRO A 51 -24.57 -25.74 18.32
N GLU A 52 -25.03 -26.74 19.06
CA GLU A 52 -26.25 -26.64 19.87
C GLU A 52 -26.17 -25.38 20.73
N THR A 53 -27.22 -24.56 20.65
CA THR A 53 -27.40 -23.37 21.46
C THR A 53 -27.52 -23.73 22.93
N GLU A 54 -26.63 -23.22 23.78
CA GLU A 54 -26.90 -22.75 25.16
C GLU A 54 -25.56 -22.37 25.82
N ASP A 55 -25.22 -21.08 25.78
CA ASP A 55 -24.72 -20.25 26.90
C ASP A 55 -24.13 -18.93 26.35
N GLU A 56 -24.57 -17.81 26.93
CA GLU A 56 -24.01 -16.48 26.64
C GLU A 56 -22.51 -16.48 26.98
N PRO A 57 -21.58 -16.19 26.05
CA PRO A 57 -20.21 -15.97 26.45
C PRO A 57 -20.14 -14.60 27.13
N GLU A 58 -19.79 -14.60 28.42
CA GLU A 58 -19.12 -13.43 29.01
C GLU A 58 -18.03 -13.03 28.03
N SER A 59 -18.10 -11.79 27.53
CA SER A 59 -17.10 -11.22 26.67
C SER A 59 -15.82 -11.02 27.47
N GLU A 60 -15.04 -12.09 27.63
CA GLU A 60 -13.63 -11.98 27.95
C GLU A 60 -12.99 -11.28 26.76
N GLU A 61 -12.54 -10.05 26.97
CA GLU A 61 -11.79 -9.29 25.98
C GLU A 61 -10.53 -10.08 25.64
N ILE A 62 -10.56 -10.81 24.53
CA ILE A 62 -9.39 -11.50 23.99
C ILE A 62 -8.41 -10.40 23.58
N SER A 63 -7.43 -10.11 24.43
CA SER A 63 -6.35 -9.19 24.13
C SER A 63 -5.56 -9.75 22.95
N ASP A 64 -5.31 -8.94 21.91
CA ASP A 64 -4.45 -9.29 20.77
C ASP A 64 -3.07 -9.84 21.21
N GLU A 65 -2.66 -9.56 22.45
CA GLU A 65 -1.41 -10.00 23.06
C GLU A 65 -1.30 -11.52 23.28
N ASP A 66 -2.44 -12.22 23.44
CA ASP A 66 -2.50 -13.67 23.70
C ASP A 66 -2.62 -14.53 22.42
N LEU A 67 -2.81 -13.90 21.26
CA LEU A 67 -3.01 -14.60 19.98
C LEU A 67 -1.71 -14.90 19.23
N TRP A 68 -0.55 -14.40 19.69
CA TRP A 68 0.74 -14.55 19.01
C TRP A 68 1.81 -15.14 19.94
N ASP A 69 2.44 -16.24 19.51
CA ASP A 69 3.58 -16.83 20.21
C ASP A 69 4.72 -15.80 20.30
N ASP A 70 5.52 -15.85 21.37
CA ASP A 70 6.57 -14.86 21.66
C ASP A 70 7.62 -14.77 20.55
N SER A 71 7.78 -15.84 19.75
CA SER A 71 8.64 -15.85 18.56
C SER A 71 8.14 -14.98 17.41
N ASP A 72 6.83 -14.76 17.28
CA ASP A 72 6.24 -13.98 16.19
C ASP A 72 6.19 -12.47 16.49
N LYS A 73 6.30 -12.11 17.78
CA LYS A 73 6.34 -10.71 18.24
C LYS A 73 7.64 -9.98 17.83
N GLU A 74 8.70 -10.70 17.51
CA GLU A 74 9.99 -10.12 17.06
C GLU A 74 9.97 -9.68 15.58
N SER A 75 8.96 -10.10 14.80
CA SER A 75 8.76 -9.72 13.40
C SER A 75 7.70 -8.61 13.22
N VAL A 76 7.35 -7.89 14.28
CA VAL A 76 6.34 -6.83 14.22
C VAL A 76 6.93 -5.62 13.49
N VAL A 77 6.47 -5.42 12.26
CA VAL A 77 6.80 -4.24 11.45
C VAL A 77 6.24 -3.00 12.16
N PRO A 78 7.02 -1.93 12.38
CA PRO A 78 6.51 -0.74 13.05
C PRO A 78 5.33 -0.14 12.28
N ILE A 79 4.14 -0.17 12.87
CA ILE A 79 2.98 0.54 12.35
C ILE A 79 3.21 2.03 12.63
N PHE A 80 3.45 2.83 11.58
CA PHE A 80 3.70 4.28 11.70
C PHE A 80 2.43 5.11 11.98
N ASN A 81 1.48 4.57 12.75
CA ASN A 81 0.29 5.30 13.16
C ASN A 81 0.59 6.11 14.44
N THR A 82 0.98 7.37 14.24
CA THR A 82 1.24 8.32 15.31
C THR A 82 -0.04 8.97 15.86
N ALA A 83 -1.19 8.81 15.19
CA ALA A 83 -2.47 9.32 15.70
C ALA A 83 -2.89 8.64 17.01
N SER A 84 -2.51 7.37 17.20
CA SER A 84 -2.73 6.62 18.45
C SER A 84 -2.13 7.30 19.69
N GLN A 85 -1.10 8.13 19.54
CA GLN A 85 -0.49 8.88 20.66
C GLN A 85 -1.43 9.93 21.27
N PHE A 86 -2.51 10.29 20.57
CA PHE A 86 -3.47 11.29 20.99
C PHE A 86 -4.79 10.66 21.49
N SER A 87 -4.85 9.34 21.63
CA SER A 87 -6.07 8.63 22.01
C SER A 87 -6.58 9.00 23.41
N ASP A 88 -5.67 9.31 24.34
CA ASP A 88 -6.03 9.69 25.72
C ASP A 88 -6.65 11.09 25.80
N ASP A 89 -6.24 12.00 24.92
CA ASP A 89 -6.63 13.41 24.95
C ASP A 89 -7.85 13.72 24.05
N TYR A 90 -8.13 12.88 23.05
CA TYR A 90 -9.12 13.17 22.00
C TYR A 90 -10.01 11.97 21.66
N ASP A 91 -11.23 12.26 21.21
CA ASP A 91 -12.18 11.26 20.73
C ASP A 91 -11.76 10.70 19.36
N MET A 92 -11.07 9.56 19.38
CA MET A 92 -10.59 8.87 18.18
C MET A 92 -11.72 8.39 17.26
N LYS A 93 -12.87 7.95 17.82
CA LYS A 93 -14.00 7.49 17.01
C LYS A 93 -14.56 8.64 16.17
N ARG A 94 -14.68 9.82 16.77
CA ARG A 94 -15.10 11.03 16.05
C ARG A 94 -14.07 11.46 15.01
N TYR A 95 -12.79 11.33 15.32
CA TYR A 95 -11.70 11.62 14.38
C TYR A 95 -11.79 10.74 13.14
N GLU A 96 -11.80 9.42 13.32
CA GLU A 96 -11.92 8.43 12.24
C GLU A 96 -13.16 8.67 11.38
N HIS A 97 -14.33 8.86 12.01
CA HIS A 97 -15.56 9.14 11.28
C HIS A 97 -15.47 10.43 10.45
N SER A 98 -14.83 11.48 10.99
CA SER A 98 -14.66 12.75 10.27
C SER A 98 -13.70 12.59 9.09
N VAL A 99 -12.60 11.86 9.28
CA VAL A 99 -11.65 11.52 8.23
C VAL A 99 -12.38 10.74 7.12
N SER A 100 -13.09 9.66 7.45
CA SER A 100 -13.84 8.86 6.47
C SER A 100 -14.87 9.70 5.70
N ALA A 101 -15.59 10.60 6.38
CA ALA A 101 -16.55 11.48 5.72
C ALA A 101 -15.88 12.44 4.71
N ILE A 102 -14.71 12.98 5.05
CA ILE A 102 -13.96 13.85 4.14
C ILE A 102 -13.40 13.03 2.96
N LEU A 103 -12.81 11.86 3.24
CA LEU A 103 -12.29 10.95 2.20
C LEU A 103 -13.38 10.51 1.22
N ALA A 104 -14.62 10.32 1.68
CA ALA A 104 -15.75 9.98 0.83
C ALA A 104 -16.22 11.15 -0.06
N ALA A 105 -16.04 12.39 0.39
CA ALA A 105 -16.45 13.59 -0.34
C ALA A 105 -15.38 14.11 -1.31
N GLN A 106 -14.10 13.81 -1.08
CA GLN A 106 -13.01 14.31 -1.92
C GLN A 106 -12.93 13.60 -3.27
N LEU A 107 -12.54 14.35 -4.30
CA LEU A 107 -12.39 13.83 -5.66
C LEU A 107 -11.05 13.10 -5.87
N GLU A 108 -10.00 13.54 -5.17
CA GLU A 108 -8.65 12.99 -5.26
C GLU A 108 -8.15 12.66 -3.86
N ALA A 109 -7.76 11.40 -3.65
CA ALA A 109 -7.33 10.84 -2.38
C ALA A 109 -5.96 10.15 -2.58
N PRO A 110 -4.84 10.88 -2.56
CA PRO A 110 -3.53 10.27 -2.74
C PRO A 110 -3.14 9.42 -1.52
N GLU A 111 -2.33 8.39 -1.74
CA GLU A 111 -1.73 7.57 -0.68
C GLU A 111 -0.49 8.26 -0.11
N CYS A 112 -0.32 8.18 1.21
CA CYS A 112 0.83 8.74 1.90
C CYS A 112 2.10 7.94 1.59
N PRO A 113 3.23 8.58 1.23
CA PRO A 113 4.47 7.86 0.92
C PRO A 113 5.13 7.19 2.14
N GLN A 114 4.71 7.53 3.37
CA GLN A 114 5.28 6.98 4.60
C GLN A 114 4.53 5.75 5.11
N CYS A 115 3.19 5.80 5.14
CA CYS A 115 2.36 4.73 5.70
C CYS A 115 1.32 4.16 4.72
N HIS A 116 1.29 4.65 3.48
CA HIS A 116 0.39 4.24 2.41
C HIS A 116 -1.10 4.45 2.70
N GLU A 117 -1.44 5.24 3.72
CA GLU A 117 -2.82 5.59 4.01
C GLU A 117 -3.32 6.76 3.17
N LEU A 118 -4.63 6.81 2.93
CA LEU A 118 -5.26 7.88 2.17
C LEU A 118 -5.15 9.22 2.90
N MET A 119 -4.69 10.23 2.16
CA MET A 119 -4.51 11.56 2.69
C MET A 119 -5.76 12.42 2.50
N VAL A 120 -5.95 13.36 3.43
CA VAL A 120 -7.06 14.31 3.43
C VAL A 120 -6.62 15.64 2.82
N LEU A 121 -7.39 16.17 1.87
CA LEU A 121 -7.17 17.52 1.34
C LEU A 121 -7.43 18.57 2.44
N ALA A 122 -6.37 19.26 2.86
CA ALA A 122 -6.45 20.32 3.87
C ALA A 122 -6.62 21.71 3.26
N GLY A 123 -6.22 21.91 2.00
CA GLY A 123 -6.46 23.16 1.29
C GLY A 123 -5.65 23.30 -0.01
N THR A 124 -5.74 24.49 -0.60
CA THR A 124 -5.00 24.86 -1.82
C THR A 124 -4.22 26.14 -1.57
N GLN A 125 -2.90 26.06 -1.73
CA GLN A 125 -1.97 27.18 -1.64
C GLN A 125 -1.69 27.75 -3.02
N LYS A 126 -1.93 29.05 -3.21
CA LYS A 126 -1.51 29.77 -4.41
C LYS A 126 -0.09 30.28 -4.27
N VAL A 127 0.72 30.08 -5.30
CA VAL A 127 2.12 30.52 -5.34
C VAL A 127 2.26 31.56 -6.44
N ASP A 128 2.35 32.83 -6.03
CA ASP A 128 2.52 33.96 -6.95
C ASP A 128 3.99 34.31 -7.19
N SER A 129 4.84 34.13 -6.18
CA SER A 129 6.28 34.39 -6.25
C SER A 129 7.05 33.08 -6.22
N PHE A 130 7.56 32.67 -7.38
CA PHE A 130 8.33 31.44 -7.57
C PHE A 130 9.52 31.71 -8.47
N GLU A 131 10.69 31.18 -8.13
CA GLU A 131 11.88 31.23 -8.98
C GLU A 131 11.93 29.94 -9.81
N PRO A 132 11.62 30.00 -11.13
CA PRO A 132 11.51 28.80 -11.93
C PRO A 132 12.87 28.27 -12.37
N SER A 133 13.04 26.94 -12.33
CA SER A 133 14.19 26.29 -12.95
C SER A 133 14.07 26.33 -14.48
N THR A 134 15.16 26.72 -15.15
CA THR A 134 15.27 26.80 -16.61
C THR A 134 16.42 25.92 -17.12
N PRO A 135 16.23 24.59 -17.23
CA PRO A 135 17.24 23.70 -17.80
C PRO A 135 17.50 24.01 -19.27
N GLU A 136 18.75 23.93 -19.71
CA GLU A 136 19.15 24.17 -21.11
C GLU A 136 18.41 23.24 -22.09
N ALA A 137 18.18 21.98 -21.69
CA ALA A 137 17.47 20.98 -22.50
C ALA A 137 16.02 21.38 -22.84
N LEU A 138 15.40 22.24 -22.03
CA LEU A 138 14.02 22.71 -22.24
C LEU A 138 13.98 24.07 -22.95
N GLY A 139 15.07 24.83 -22.94
CA GLY A 139 15.13 26.19 -23.49
C GLY A 139 14.18 27.18 -22.78
N GLY A 140 13.63 26.82 -21.61
CA GLY A 140 12.59 27.59 -20.94
C GLY A 140 12.33 27.13 -19.51
N ALA A 141 11.40 27.81 -18.83
CA ALA A 141 11.01 27.51 -17.46
C ALA A 141 10.16 26.24 -17.39
N VAL A 142 10.51 25.32 -16.48
CA VAL A 142 9.78 24.07 -16.23
C VAL A 142 8.34 24.34 -15.76
N LEU A 143 8.19 25.28 -14.83
CA LEU A 143 6.90 25.73 -14.29
C LEU A 143 6.95 27.24 -14.17
N LYS A 144 5.84 27.93 -14.44
CA LYS A 144 5.73 29.40 -14.36
C LYS A 144 4.68 29.76 -13.33
N ALA A 145 4.98 30.75 -12.49
CA ALA A 145 3.97 31.36 -11.64
C ALA A 145 2.99 32.22 -12.47
N PRO A 146 1.74 32.39 -12.00
CA PRO A 146 1.17 31.80 -10.79
C PRO A 146 0.68 30.35 -11.02
N PHE A 147 0.82 29.50 -10.01
CA PHE A 147 0.24 28.15 -9.97
C PHE A 147 -0.29 27.82 -8.56
N ALA A 148 -1.09 26.78 -8.46
CA ALA A 148 -1.69 26.30 -7.21
C ALA A 148 -1.18 24.92 -6.82
N LEU A 149 -1.00 24.72 -5.52
CA LEU A 149 -0.63 23.44 -4.89
C LEU A 149 -1.74 23.00 -3.94
N ASN A 150 -2.24 21.80 -4.11
CA ASN A 150 -3.14 21.13 -3.17
C ASN A 150 -2.30 20.51 -2.04
N LEU A 151 -2.62 20.87 -0.80
CA LEU A 151 -1.97 20.40 0.41
C LEU A 151 -2.80 19.26 1.00
N TYR A 152 -2.17 18.10 1.12
CA TYR A 152 -2.75 16.90 1.71
C TYR A 152 -2.05 16.56 3.01
N VAL A 153 -2.81 16.12 4.01
CA VAL A 153 -2.30 15.70 5.31
C VAL A 153 -2.72 14.25 5.56
N CYS A 154 -1.76 13.40 5.93
CA CYS A 154 -2.06 12.03 6.33
C CYS A 154 -2.68 12.02 7.73
N PRO A 155 -3.86 11.39 7.92
CA PRO A 155 -4.51 11.35 9.22
C PRO A 155 -3.79 10.49 10.26
N SER A 156 -2.95 9.54 9.85
CA SER A 156 -2.33 8.59 10.79
C SER A 156 -0.89 8.90 11.12
N CYS A 157 -0.11 9.47 10.20
CA CYS A 157 1.29 9.82 10.45
C CYS A 157 1.58 11.33 10.42
N PHE A 158 0.57 12.17 10.13
CA PHE A 158 0.67 13.63 10.00
C PHE A 158 1.67 14.13 8.96
N HIS A 159 2.10 13.26 8.03
CA HIS A 159 2.92 13.66 6.90
C HIS A 159 2.15 14.62 5.98
N VAL A 160 2.83 15.66 5.50
CA VAL A 160 2.25 16.68 4.61
C VAL A 160 2.82 16.53 3.21
N GLN A 161 1.95 16.42 2.22
CA GLN A 161 2.31 16.34 0.82
C GLN A 161 1.65 17.46 0.03
N HIS A 162 2.37 17.98 -0.98
CA HIS A 162 1.85 18.97 -1.91
C HIS A 162 1.78 18.38 -3.31
N ASN A 163 0.62 18.49 -3.96
CA ASN A 163 0.44 18.12 -5.36
C ASN A 163 0.07 19.37 -6.17
N LEU A 164 0.55 19.47 -7.41
CA LEU A 164 0.09 20.50 -8.35
C LEU A 164 -1.42 20.39 -8.56
N ALA A 165 -2.12 21.54 -8.56
CA ALA A 165 -3.53 21.60 -8.88
C ALA A 165 -3.76 21.07 -10.31
N GLN A 166 -4.98 20.56 -10.57
CA GLN A 166 -5.28 19.88 -11.83
C GLN A 166 -5.01 20.74 -13.07
N GLU A 167 -5.37 22.02 -13.04
CA GLU A 167 -5.15 22.96 -14.14
C GLU A 167 -3.66 23.17 -14.41
N ASP A 168 -2.85 23.28 -13.34
CA ASP A 168 -1.42 23.51 -13.43
C ASP A 168 -0.64 22.25 -13.84
N ARG A 169 -1.15 21.05 -13.54
CA ARG A 169 -0.61 19.79 -14.09
C ARG A 169 -0.69 19.78 -15.62
N ILE A 170 -1.78 20.29 -16.20
CA ILE A 170 -1.93 20.40 -17.66
C ILE A 170 -0.92 21.40 -18.23
N GLN A 171 -0.72 22.54 -17.56
CA GLN A 171 0.28 23.53 -17.97
C GLN A 171 1.70 22.95 -17.91
N PHE A 172 2.02 22.21 -16.85
CA PHE A 172 3.30 21.52 -16.70
C PHE A 172 3.57 20.55 -17.86
N VAL A 173 2.61 19.69 -18.19
CA VAL A 173 2.74 18.76 -19.33
C VAL A 173 2.91 19.50 -20.65
N ARG A 174 2.12 20.56 -20.88
CA ARG A 174 2.24 21.40 -22.10
C ARG A 174 3.61 22.05 -22.22
N ASN A 175 4.16 22.58 -21.13
CA ASN A 175 5.47 23.21 -21.15
C ASN A 175 6.56 22.21 -21.57
N LEU A 176 6.50 20.98 -21.05
CA LEU A 176 7.48 19.93 -21.37
C LEU A 176 7.27 19.32 -22.76
N SER A 177 6.03 19.25 -23.26
CA SER A 177 5.75 18.65 -24.57
C SER A 177 6.04 19.56 -25.76
N THR A 178 6.14 20.87 -25.55
CA THR A 178 6.23 21.87 -26.65
C THR A 178 7.66 22.38 -26.88
N SER A 179 8.63 22.00 -26.03
CA SER A 179 10.03 22.45 -26.11
C SER A 179 10.91 21.62 -27.06
N ALA A 180 10.35 21.08 -28.14
CA ALA A 180 11.10 20.33 -29.15
C ALA A 180 10.81 20.86 -30.56
N GLU A 181 11.24 22.08 -30.85
CA GLU A 181 11.64 22.56 -32.20
C GLU A 181 12.82 23.54 -32.08
#